data_AF-A0A7J9ZWG7-F1
#
_entry.id   AF-A0A7J9ZWG7-F1
#
_cell.length_a   1.000
_cell.length_b   1.000
_cell.length_c   1.000
_cell.angle_alpha   90.00
_cell.angle_beta   90.00
_cell.angle_gamma   90.00
#
_symmetry.space_group_name_H-M   'P 1'
#
loop_
_entity.id
_entity.type
_entity.pdbx_description
1 polymer ?
#
loop_
_entity_poly.entity_id
_entity_poly.type
_entity_poly.pdbx_seq_one_letter_code
_entity_poly.pdbx_strand_id
1 'polypeptide(L)'
;MDQGVPATLLRLFTEALPPGTRLDVETPLGAAGLDSLAAARVWLRIGEELGHEVPFRLLSGETTVAALAEWIDGRGTGTARGPVPVEPEAVHEPFALTPLQQSYLTGTYAELGDDPVGCHQYLEFEVPDLDPVRLVSAWRELIARHPMLRAVLTPDGRQRILPDSPDWPPTVHDLRPPTAGPAPPTAGPAPPTAGPAPPTAGPALPTAGPALPTAGPALPTAGPAL
;
A
#
# COMPACT_ATOMS: atom_id res chain seq x y z
N MET A 1 32.77 14.99 -13.44
CA MET A 1 32.61 16.44 -13.58
C MET A 1 31.55 16.82 -12.57
N ASP A 2 31.99 17.45 -11.48
CA ASP A 2 31.13 17.83 -10.37
C ASP A 2 30.16 18.93 -10.84
N GLN A 3 28.91 18.54 -11.14
CA GLN A 3 27.88 19.51 -11.48
C GLN A 3 27.40 20.09 -10.14
N GLY A 4 27.83 21.32 -9.83
CA GLY A 4 27.51 21.97 -8.55
C GLY A 4 26.02 21.93 -8.20
N VAL A 5 25.70 22.15 -6.92
CA VAL A 5 24.34 22.01 -6.34
C VAL A 5 23.20 22.51 -7.24
N PRO A 6 23.25 23.71 -7.86
CA PRO A 6 22.19 24.19 -8.74
C PRO A 6 21.92 23.30 -9.96
N ALA A 7 22.97 22.77 -10.59
CA ALA A 7 22.85 21.93 -11.79
C ALA A 7 22.25 20.56 -11.45
N THR A 8 22.65 19.99 -10.31
CA THR A 8 22.07 18.74 -9.80
C THR A 8 20.59 18.93 -9.47
N LEU A 9 20.22 20.00 -8.76
CA LEU A 9 18.81 20.31 -8.47
C LEU A 9 17.99 20.49 -9.76
N LEU A 10 18.48 21.28 -10.72
CA LEU A 10 17.77 21.53 -11.97
C LEU A 10 17.48 20.23 -12.72
N ARG A 11 18.45 19.31 -12.76
CA ARG A 11 18.27 17.98 -13.34
C ARG A 11 17.21 17.17 -12.58
N LEU A 12 17.28 17.11 -11.25
CA LEU A 12 16.33 16.37 -10.42
C LEU A 12 14.88 16.84 -10.64
N PHE A 13 14.65 18.15 -10.66
CA PHE A 13 13.32 18.70 -10.92
C PHE A 13 12.86 18.47 -12.36
N THR A 14 13.73 18.67 -13.35
CA THR A 14 13.38 18.45 -14.76
C THR A 14 12.97 16.99 -15.03
N GLU A 15 13.64 16.03 -14.40
CA GLU A 15 13.30 14.60 -14.49
C GLU A 15 11.96 14.26 -13.82
N ALA A 16 11.53 15.04 -12.82
CA ALA A 16 10.31 14.80 -12.05
C ALA A 16 9.07 15.51 -12.62
N LEU A 17 9.26 16.52 -13.47
CA LEU A 17 8.21 17.32 -14.08
C LEU A 17 7.66 16.68 -15.37
N PRO A 18 6.43 17.04 -15.79
CA PRO A 18 5.86 16.58 -17.05
C PRO A 18 6.78 16.86 -18.25
N PRO A 19 6.81 15.98 -19.28
CA PRO A 19 7.63 16.20 -20.47
C PRO A 19 7.29 17.52 -21.17
N GLY A 20 8.32 18.31 -21.49
CA GLY A 20 8.17 19.60 -22.17
C GLY A 20 8.06 20.81 -21.23
N THR A 21 7.97 20.60 -19.91
CA THR A 21 8.05 21.69 -18.93
C THR A 21 9.45 22.29 -18.94
N ARG A 22 9.55 23.60 -19.18
CA ARG A 22 10.79 24.35 -19.04
C ARG A 22 10.90 24.87 -17.61
N LEU A 23 11.97 24.50 -16.94
CA LEU A 23 12.33 25.00 -15.62
C LEU A 23 13.68 25.72 -15.75
N ASP A 24 13.74 26.97 -15.31
CA ASP A 24 15.01 27.66 -15.07
C ASP A 24 15.30 27.78 -13.58
N VAL A 25 16.48 28.27 -13.22
CA VAL A 25 16.91 28.31 -11.82
C VAL A 25 16.11 29.30 -10.96
N GLU A 26 15.46 30.28 -11.59
CA GLU A 26 14.68 31.34 -10.94
C GLU A 26 13.17 31.08 -11.00
N THR A 27 12.74 30.02 -11.67
CA THR A 27 11.33 29.67 -11.83
C THR A 27 10.79 29.20 -10.48
N PRO A 28 9.68 29.78 -9.99
CA PRO A 28 9.00 29.28 -8.80
C PRO A 28 8.55 27.83 -9.00
N LEU A 29 8.95 26.93 -8.11
CA LEU A 29 8.66 25.49 -8.21
C LEU A 29 7.15 25.19 -8.22
N GLY A 30 6.35 25.99 -7.50
CA GLY A 30 4.88 25.87 -7.51
C GLY A 30 4.26 26.22 -8.86
N ALA A 31 4.86 27.15 -9.61
CA ALA A 31 4.39 27.53 -10.94
C ALA A 31 4.83 26.53 -12.04
N ALA A 32 5.85 25.71 -11.75
CA ALA A 32 6.36 24.69 -12.68
C ALA A 32 5.48 23.44 -12.78
N GLY A 33 4.39 23.34 -12.00
CA GLY A 33 3.47 22.20 -12.04
C GLY A 33 3.97 20.97 -11.28
N LEU A 34 4.80 21.17 -10.23
CA LEU A 34 5.29 20.11 -9.39
C LEU A 34 4.16 19.60 -8.46
N ASP A 35 3.66 18.39 -8.69
CA ASP A 35 2.72 17.74 -7.79
C ASP A 35 3.41 17.16 -6.53
N SER A 36 2.62 16.80 -5.51
CA SER A 36 3.15 16.33 -4.22
C SER A 36 3.99 15.04 -4.33
N LEU A 37 3.70 14.17 -5.30
CA LEU A 37 4.45 12.93 -5.49
C LEU A 37 5.78 13.20 -6.22
N ALA A 38 5.76 14.07 -7.23
CA ALA A 38 6.96 14.56 -7.90
C ALA A 38 7.89 15.30 -6.92
N ALA A 39 7.33 16.16 -6.07
CA ALA A 39 8.05 16.84 -5.00
C ALA A 39 8.67 15.83 -4.01
N ALA A 40 7.93 14.80 -3.60
CA ALA A 40 8.46 13.76 -2.70
C ALA A 40 9.59 12.94 -3.34
N ARG A 41 9.51 12.63 -4.65
CA ARG A 41 10.60 11.95 -5.36
C ARG A 41 11.86 12.81 -5.42
N VAL A 42 11.73 14.11 -5.74
CA VAL A 42 12.87 15.04 -5.75
C VAL A 42 13.46 15.19 -4.36
N TRP A 43 12.61 15.32 -3.33
CA TRP A 43 13.02 15.41 -1.93
C TRP A 43 13.94 14.27 -1.50
N LEU A 44 13.55 13.02 -1.78
CA LEU A 44 14.35 11.85 -1.45
C LEU A 44 15.70 11.84 -2.17
N ARG A 45 15.69 12.19 -3.46
CA ARG A 45 16.91 12.21 -4.29
C ARG A 45 17.87 13.33 -3.91
N ILE A 46 17.38 14.47 -3.40
CA ILE A 46 18.25 15.50 -2.83
C ILE A 46 19.03 14.94 -1.63
N GLY A 47 18.35 14.18 -0.76
CA GLY A 47 19.00 13.51 0.36
C GLY A 47 20.06 12.50 -0.09
N GLU A 48 19.76 11.70 -1.10
CA GLU A 48 20.65 10.66 -1.64
C GLU A 48 21.85 11.22 -2.42
N GLU A 49 21.62 12.17 -3.32
CA GLU A 49 22.64 12.64 -4.26
C GLU A 49 23.45 13.82 -3.72
N LEU A 50 22.84 14.69 -2.90
CA LEU A 50 23.51 15.87 -2.34
C LEU A 50 23.90 15.67 -0.87
N GLY A 51 23.35 14.67 -0.18
CA GLY A 51 23.64 14.45 1.23
C GLY A 51 23.02 15.51 2.14
N HIS A 52 21.95 16.18 1.72
CA HIS A 52 21.25 17.19 2.54
C HIS A 52 19.79 16.83 2.79
N GLU A 53 19.36 16.91 4.04
CA GLU A 53 17.94 16.80 4.41
C GLU A 53 17.28 18.18 4.31
N VAL A 54 16.54 18.40 3.23
CA VAL A 54 15.84 19.66 2.98
C VAL A 54 14.44 19.60 3.60
N PRO A 55 13.97 20.61 4.34
CA PRO A 55 12.57 20.69 4.77
C PRO A 55 11.62 20.66 3.57
N PHE A 56 10.66 19.73 3.55
CA PHE A 56 9.75 19.53 2.42
C PHE A 56 9.03 20.82 1.96
N ARG A 57 8.75 21.74 2.89
CA ARG A 57 8.16 23.07 2.59
C ARG A 57 8.95 23.88 1.54
N LEU A 58 10.25 23.66 1.41
CA LEU A 58 11.11 24.35 0.44
C LEU A 58 10.98 23.79 -0.98
N LEU A 59 10.29 22.67 -1.15
CA LEU A 59 9.99 22.07 -2.47
C LEU A 59 8.62 22.48 -2.99
N SER A 60 8.05 23.57 -2.46
CA SER A 60 6.71 24.03 -2.77
C SER A 60 6.60 25.55 -2.77
N GLY A 61 5.54 26.07 -3.37
CA GLY A 61 5.25 27.51 -3.40
C GLY A 61 6.25 28.31 -4.23
N GLU A 62 6.67 29.45 -3.71
CA GLU A 62 7.51 30.45 -4.40
C GLU A 62 9.02 30.16 -4.33
N THR A 63 9.43 29.00 -3.84
CA THR A 63 10.87 28.66 -3.78
C THR A 63 11.39 28.36 -5.19
N THR A 64 12.60 28.82 -5.50
CA THR A 64 13.29 28.59 -6.79
C THR A 64 14.44 27.60 -6.60
N VAL A 65 14.95 27.04 -7.70
CA VAL A 65 16.13 26.16 -7.65
C VAL A 65 17.36 26.91 -7.14
N ALA A 66 17.52 28.18 -7.50
CA ALA A 66 18.60 29.04 -7.01
C ALA A 66 18.50 29.24 -5.49
N ALA A 67 17.32 29.60 -4.98
CA ALA A 67 17.10 29.78 -3.55
C ALA A 67 17.32 28.49 -2.75
N LEU A 68 16.94 27.34 -3.32
CA LEU A 68 17.19 26.05 -2.72
C LEU A 68 18.69 25.69 -2.72
N ALA A 69 19.41 25.99 -3.80
CA ALA A 69 20.85 25.78 -3.87
C ALA A 69 21.60 26.63 -2.84
N GLU A 70 21.26 27.91 -2.72
CA GLU A 70 21.84 28.80 -1.70
C GLU A 70 21.56 28.29 -0.27
N TRP A 71 20.36 27.76 -0.03
CA TRP A 71 19.99 27.18 1.27
C TRP A 71 20.83 25.94 1.61
N ILE A 72 21.13 25.11 0.60
CA ILE A 72 21.96 23.90 0.73
C ILE A 72 23.42 24.30 0.97
N ASP A 73 23.97 25.18 0.12
CA ASP A 73 25.36 25.66 0.20
C ASP A 73 25.63 26.38 1.53
N GLY A 74 24.66 27.16 2.01
CA GLY A 74 24.76 27.91 3.27
C GLY A 74 24.78 27.04 4.54
N ARG A 75 24.45 25.75 4.47
CA ARG A 75 24.47 24.83 5.63
C ARG A 75 25.75 23.99 5.75
N GLY A 76 26.61 23.97 4.73
CA GLY A 76 27.69 22.97 4.63
C GLY A 76 27.14 21.54 4.59
N THR A 77 27.99 20.51 4.48
CA THR A 77 27.54 19.10 4.39
C THR A 77 26.67 18.73 5.59
N GLY A 78 25.35 18.80 5.41
CA GLY A 78 24.38 18.38 6.41
C GLY A 78 24.49 16.88 6.60
N THR A 79 24.23 16.40 7.80
CA THR A 79 24.18 14.97 8.09
C THR A 79 22.93 14.36 7.48
N ALA A 80 22.86 14.21 6.15
CA ALA A 80 21.88 13.30 5.58
C ALA A 80 22.07 11.95 6.28
N ARG A 81 21.00 11.47 6.90
CA ARG A 81 20.95 10.11 7.41
C ARG A 81 20.99 9.24 6.17
N GLY A 82 22.20 8.79 5.81
CA GLY A 82 22.38 7.86 4.70
C GLY A 82 21.45 6.67 4.86
N PRO A 83 21.15 5.95 3.75
CA PRO A 83 20.31 4.78 3.81
C PRO A 83 20.78 3.88 4.95
N VAL A 84 19.87 3.55 5.88
CA VAL A 84 20.18 2.65 6.98
C VAL A 84 20.63 1.34 6.34
N PRO A 85 21.85 0.85 6.62
CA PRO A 85 22.33 -0.41 6.08
C PRO A 85 21.30 -1.49 6.39
N VAL A 86 20.83 -2.18 5.34
CA VAL A 86 19.99 -3.37 5.51
C VAL A 86 20.94 -4.52 5.75
N GLU A 87 20.95 -5.06 6.97
CA GLU A 87 21.71 -6.26 7.31
C GLU A 87 20.97 -7.50 6.76
N PRO A 88 21.43 -8.12 5.66
CA PRO A 88 20.68 -9.17 4.96
C PRO A 88 20.42 -10.40 5.83
N GLU A 89 21.34 -10.72 6.75
CA GLU A 89 21.27 -11.89 7.62
C GLU A 89 20.17 -11.76 8.69
N ALA A 90 19.75 -10.53 9.04
CA ALA A 90 18.72 -10.27 10.04
C ALA A 90 17.30 -10.19 9.45
N VAL A 91 17.13 -10.36 8.13
CA VAL A 91 15.85 -10.10 7.43
C VAL A 91 14.68 -10.95 7.95
N HIS A 92 14.97 -12.10 8.54
CA HIS A 92 13.97 -13.03 9.10
C HIS A 92 13.84 -12.95 10.63
N GLU A 93 14.71 -12.21 11.30
CA GLU A 93 14.61 -12.01 12.74
C GLU A 93 13.40 -11.10 13.07
N PRO A 94 12.74 -11.26 14.22
CA PRO A 94 11.69 -10.35 14.64
C PRO A 94 12.21 -8.92 14.76
N PHE A 95 11.41 -7.92 14.36
CA PHE A 95 11.71 -6.49 14.46
C PHE A 95 10.47 -5.69 14.88
N ALA A 96 10.68 -4.47 15.35
CA ALA A 96 9.59 -3.63 15.82
C ALA A 96 8.66 -3.20 14.68
N LEU A 97 7.39 -2.98 14.99
CA LEU A 97 6.49 -2.28 14.09
C LEU A 97 6.81 -0.79 14.04
N THR A 98 6.57 -0.17 12.90
CA THR A 98 6.56 1.30 12.83
C THR A 98 5.32 1.83 13.57
N PRO A 99 5.35 3.09 14.06
CA PRO A 99 4.17 3.70 14.68
C PRO A 99 2.93 3.67 13.78
N LEU A 100 3.11 3.81 12.47
CA LEU A 100 2.01 3.73 11.51
C LEU A 100 1.44 2.30 11.43
N GLN A 101 2.30 1.27 11.36
CA GLN A 101 1.85 -0.12 11.36
C GLN A 101 1.10 -0.46 12.66
N GLN A 102 1.59 0.01 13.82
CA GLN A 102 0.88 -0.16 15.10
C GLN A 102 -0.52 0.47 15.06
N SER A 103 -0.64 1.68 14.48
CA SER A 103 -1.94 2.37 14.38
C SER A 103 -2.97 1.60 13.53
N TYR A 104 -2.52 0.89 12.49
CA TYR A 104 -3.40 0.09 11.63
C TYR A 104 -3.89 -1.19 12.33
N LEU A 105 -3.13 -1.73 13.28
CA LEU A 105 -3.57 -2.88 14.09
C LEU A 105 -4.62 -2.50 15.13
N THR A 106 -4.69 -1.24 15.56
CA THR A 106 -5.70 -0.82 16.53
C THR A 106 -7.11 -1.15 16.03
N GLY A 107 -7.36 -1.00 14.72
CA GLY A 107 -8.66 -1.32 14.11
C GLY A 107 -8.96 -2.82 13.97
N THR A 108 -8.02 -3.72 14.29
CA THR A 108 -8.26 -5.18 14.24
C THR A 108 -8.68 -5.77 15.59
N TYR A 109 -8.65 -4.97 16.68
CA TYR A 109 -9.11 -5.45 17.97
C TYR A 109 -10.63 -5.36 18.06
N ALA A 110 -11.29 -6.51 18.18
CA ALA A 110 -12.75 -6.62 18.30
C ALA A 110 -13.33 -5.85 19.51
N GLU A 111 -12.51 -5.55 20.51
CA GLU A 111 -12.90 -4.73 21.67
C GLU A 111 -13.07 -3.24 21.33
N LEU A 112 -12.56 -2.79 20.18
CA LEU A 112 -12.51 -1.37 19.79
C LEU A 112 -13.50 -1.02 18.66
N GLY A 113 -14.24 -1.97 18.10
CA GLY A 113 -15.24 -1.69 17.07
C GLY A 113 -16.02 -2.91 16.59
N ASP A 114 -17.16 -2.65 15.95
CA ASP A 114 -18.08 -3.68 15.46
C ASP A 114 -17.57 -4.42 14.20
N ASP A 115 -16.51 -3.91 13.55
CA ASP A 115 -15.91 -4.49 12.34
C ASP A 115 -14.37 -4.51 12.42
N PRO A 116 -13.77 -5.55 13.02
CA PRO A 116 -12.34 -5.59 13.36
C PRO A 116 -11.45 -6.01 12.17
N VAL A 117 -11.53 -5.29 11.05
CA VAL A 117 -10.76 -5.61 9.82
C VAL A 117 -9.46 -4.81 9.75
N GLY A 118 -9.35 -3.70 10.48
CA GLY A 118 -8.19 -2.81 10.43
C GLY A 118 -8.09 -2.02 9.10
N CYS A 119 -6.87 -1.62 8.73
CA CYS A 119 -6.62 -0.90 7.49
C CYS A 119 -6.76 -1.83 6.29
N HIS A 120 -7.84 -1.68 5.52
CA HIS A 120 -8.12 -2.45 4.32
C HIS A 120 -8.63 -1.54 3.18
N GLN A 121 -8.45 -1.99 1.95
CA GLN A 121 -8.98 -1.34 0.76
C GLN A 121 -9.65 -2.38 -0.12
N TYR A 122 -10.85 -2.07 -0.62
CA TYR A 122 -11.57 -2.89 -1.57
C TYR A 122 -11.56 -2.20 -2.94
N LEU A 123 -11.18 -2.96 -3.97
CA LEU A 123 -11.10 -2.50 -5.36
C LEU A 123 -11.69 -3.57 -6.28
N GLU A 124 -12.48 -3.13 -7.26
CA GLU A 124 -13.06 -4.00 -8.29
C GLU A 124 -12.51 -3.61 -9.66
N PHE A 125 -12.23 -4.63 -10.48
CA PHE A 125 -11.72 -4.46 -11.83
C PHE A 125 -12.48 -5.38 -12.78
N GLU A 126 -12.89 -4.83 -13.92
CA GLU A 126 -13.37 -5.62 -15.04
C GLU A 126 -12.20 -5.86 -16.00
N VAL A 127 -11.82 -7.12 -16.19
CA VAL A 127 -10.69 -7.51 -17.03
C VAL A 127 -11.19 -8.51 -18.09
N PRO A 128 -11.26 -8.12 -19.37
CA PRO A 128 -11.60 -9.04 -20.45
C PRO A 128 -10.60 -10.19 -20.53
N ASP A 129 -11.10 -11.40 -20.80
CA ASP A 129 -10.30 -12.60 -21.03
C ASP A 129 -9.28 -12.91 -19.92
N LEU A 130 -9.63 -12.59 -18.67
CA LEU A 130 -8.78 -12.88 -17.51
C LEU A 130 -8.51 -14.39 -17.40
N ASP A 131 -7.24 -14.78 -17.51
CA ASP A 131 -6.77 -16.13 -17.23
C ASP A 131 -6.50 -16.29 -15.72
N PRO A 132 -7.31 -17.07 -14.98
CA PRO A 132 -7.14 -17.23 -13.54
C PRO A 132 -5.85 -17.96 -13.17
N VAL A 133 -5.37 -18.88 -14.01
CA VAL A 133 -4.13 -19.63 -13.76
C VAL A 133 -2.94 -18.69 -13.83
N ARG A 134 -2.91 -17.84 -14.86
CA ARG A 134 -1.87 -16.82 -15.01
C ARG A 134 -1.93 -15.78 -13.89
N LEU A 135 -3.12 -15.37 -13.45
CA LEU A 135 -3.29 -14.46 -12.32
C LEU A 135 -2.69 -15.05 -11.03
N VAL A 136 -3.01 -16.31 -10.71
CA VAL A 136 -2.48 -16.99 -9.53
C VAL A 136 -0.95 -17.11 -9.58
N SER A 137 -0.37 -17.38 -10.76
CA SER A 137 1.09 -17.39 -10.92
C SER A 137 1.72 -16.03 -10.65
N ALA A 138 1.18 -14.96 -11.25
CA ALA A 138 1.67 -13.60 -11.04
C ALA A 138 1.53 -13.15 -9.58
N TRP A 139 0.43 -13.55 -8.91
CA TRP A 139 0.20 -13.30 -7.49
C TRP A 139 1.29 -13.92 -6.60
N ARG A 140 1.64 -15.19 -6.87
CA ARG A 140 2.72 -15.88 -6.13
C ARG A 140 4.08 -15.23 -6.36
N GLU A 141 4.39 -14.84 -7.59
CA GLU A 141 5.62 -14.11 -7.91
C GLU A 141 5.70 -12.78 -7.17
N LEU A 142 4.60 -12.04 -7.09
CA LEU A 142 4.50 -10.78 -6.37
C LEU A 142 4.75 -10.96 -4.87
N ILE A 143 4.16 -11.98 -4.23
CA ILE A 143 4.41 -12.26 -2.81
C ILE A 143 5.87 -12.70 -2.58
N ALA A 144 6.42 -13.56 -3.45
CA ALA A 144 7.82 -13.99 -3.35
C ALA A 144 8.78 -12.79 -3.45
N ARG A 145 8.53 -11.87 -4.39
CA ARG A 145 9.32 -10.67 -4.62
C ARG A 145 9.32 -9.68 -3.46
N HIS A 146 8.21 -9.55 -2.72
CA HIS A 146 8.03 -8.48 -1.74
C HIS A 146 8.00 -9.01 -0.29
N PRO A 147 9.05 -8.79 0.51
CA PRO A 147 9.15 -9.27 1.90
C PRO A 147 7.94 -8.91 2.78
N MET A 148 7.43 -7.68 2.68
CA MET A 148 6.32 -7.22 3.52
C MET A 148 5.00 -7.96 3.27
N LEU A 149 4.83 -8.62 2.12
CA LEU A 149 3.67 -9.48 1.86
C LEU A 149 3.77 -10.86 2.54
N ARG A 150 4.94 -11.16 3.12
CA ARG A 150 5.23 -12.34 3.94
C ARG A 150 5.47 -11.97 5.41
N ALA A 151 5.20 -10.73 5.79
CA ALA A 151 5.33 -10.28 7.17
C ALA A 151 4.21 -10.89 8.03
N VAL A 152 4.57 -11.40 9.19
CA VAL A 152 3.63 -11.91 10.19
C VAL A 152 3.89 -11.23 11.53
N LEU A 153 2.82 -11.02 12.30
CA LEU A 153 2.92 -10.57 13.68
C LEU A 153 3.32 -11.73 14.59
N THR A 154 4.18 -11.44 15.55
CA THR A 154 4.58 -12.38 16.59
C THR A 154 3.78 -12.11 17.88
N PRO A 155 3.62 -13.11 18.76
CA PRO A 155 2.83 -12.97 19.98
C PRO A 155 3.31 -11.86 20.93
N ASP A 156 4.58 -11.48 20.86
CA ASP A 156 5.20 -10.39 21.63
C ASP A 156 4.97 -9.00 20.98
N GLY A 157 4.11 -8.91 19.96
CA GLY A 157 3.75 -7.63 19.33
C GLY A 157 4.85 -7.08 18.41
N ARG A 158 5.75 -7.94 17.92
CA ARG A 158 6.74 -7.62 16.87
C ARG A 158 6.24 -8.16 15.52
N GLN A 159 7.05 -7.97 14.48
CA GLN A 159 6.82 -8.56 13.16
C GLN A 159 8.07 -9.31 12.69
N ARG A 160 7.91 -10.30 11.82
CA ARG A 160 9.03 -10.98 11.14
C ARG A 160 8.65 -11.30 9.71
N ILE A 161 9.64 -11.37 8.82
CA ILE A 161 9.43 -11.80 7.43
C ILE A 161 9.63 -13.32 7.32
N LEU A 162 8.64 -14.04 6.80
CA LEU A 162 8.79 -15.46 6.49
C LEU A 162 9.72 -15.68 5.27
N PRO A 163 10.60 -16.69 5.29
CA PRO A 163 11.49 -16.98 4.16
C PRO A 163 10.70 -17.38 2.91
N ASP A 164 9.62 -18.12 3.10
CA ASP A 164 8.69 -18.54 2.05
C ASP A 164 7.28 -18.01 2.35
N SER A 165 6.49 -17.87 1.29
CA SER A 165 5.07 -17.57 1.44
C SER A 165 4.27 -18.85 1.63
N PRO A 166 3.31 -18.89 2.57
CA PRO A 166 2.22 -19.85 2.49
C PRO A 166 1.48 -19.70 1.16
N ASP A 167 0.95 -20.80 0.62
CA ASP A 167 0.21 -20.77 -0.63
C ASP A 167 -1.24 -20.33 -0.37
N TRP A 168 -1.53 -19.06 -0.68
CA TRP A 168 -2.85 -18.45 -0.56
C TRP A 168 -3.29 -17.87 -1.91
N PRO A 169 -3.72 -18.71 -2.86
CA PRO A 169 -4.18 -18.24 -4.15
C PRO A 169 -5.51 -17.48 -3.99
N PRO A 170 -5.76 -16.44 -4.80
CA PRO A 170 -7.07 -15.81 -4.89
C PRO A 170 -8.16 -16.86 -5.18
N THR A 171 -9.29 -16.75 -4.48
CA THR A 171 -10.44 -17.64 -4.71
C THR A 171 -11.07 -17.32 -6.06
N VAL A 172 -11.21 -18.34 -6.91
CA VAL A 172 -11.88 -18.22 -8.21
C VAL A 172 -13.32 -18.69 -8.06
N HIS A 173 -14.27 -17.79 -8.31
CA HIS A 173 -15.70 -18.11 -8.37
C HIS A 173 -16.15 -18.15 -9.83
N ASP A 174 -16.51 -19.35 -10.33
CA ASP A 174 -17.08 -19.49 -11.66
C ASP A 174 -18.58 -19.19 -11.62
N LEU A 175 -18.97 -18.04 -12.17
CA LEU A 175 -20.36 -17.58 -12.21
C LEU A 175 -21.09 -18.00 -13.48
N ARG A 176 -20.45 -18.79 -14.36
CA ARG A 176 -21.11 -19.32 -15.55
C ARG A 176 -22.23 -20.28 -15.12
N PRO A 177 -23.36 -20.30 -15.84
CA PRO A 177 -24.39 -21.28 -15.57
C PRO A 177 -23.81 -22.69 -15.73
N PRO A 178 -24.21 -23.66 -14.89
CA PRO A 178 -23.77 -25.03 -15.04
C PRO A 178 -24.08 -25.51 -16.46
N THR A 179 -23.06 -26.02 -17.15
CA THR A 179 -23.23 -26.63 -18.47
C THR A 179 -24.13 -27.86 -18.28
N ALA A 180 -25.25 -27.90 -18.99
CA ALA A 180 -26.32 -28.88 -18.78
C ALA A 180 -25.82 -30.35 -18.83
N GLY A 181 -25.58 -30.93 -17.65
CA GLY A 181 -25.71 -32.37 -17.38
C GLY A 181 -27.13 -32.67 -16.86
N PRO A 182 -27.56 -33.94 -16.74
CA PRO A 182 -28.91 -34.27 -16.31
C PRO A 182 -29.19 -33.62 -14.95
N ALA A 183 -30.37 -33.00 -14.82
CA ALA A 183 -30.75 -32.21 -13.65
C ALA A 183 -30.49 -32.98 -12.35
N PRO A 184 -29.85 -32.38 -11.34
CA PRO A 184 -29.76 -32.98 -10.01
C PRO A 184 -31.18 -33.15 -9.42
N PRO A 185 -31.41 -34.15 -8.56
CA PRO A 185 -32.73 -34.38 -7.96
C PRO A 185 -33.16 -33.14 -7.16
N THR A 186 -34.34 -32.60 -7.50
CA THR A 186 -34.93 -31.36 -6.98
C THR A 186 -35.40 -31.44 -5.51
N ALA A 187 -34.75 -32.23 -4.66
CA ALA A 187 -35.16 -32.42 -3.26
C ALA A 187 -33.97 -32.32 -2.31
N GLY A 188 -33.38 -31.13 -2.20
CA GLY A 188 -32.68 -30.70 -0.99
C GLY A 188 -33.64 -29.96 -0.05
N PRO A 189 -33.40 -29.91 1.27
CA PRO A 189 -34.31 -29.27 2.21
C PRO A 189 -34.46 -27.78 1.88
N ALA A 190 -35.70 -27.29 1.93
CA ALA A 190 -36.03 -25.90 1.63
C ALA A 190 -35.30 -24.92 2.59
N PRO A 191 -34.79 -23.79 2.09
CA PRO A 191 -34.30 -22.72 2.97
C PRO A 191 -35.46 -22.15 3.81
N PRO A 192 -35.20 -21.64 5.03
CA PRO A 192 -36.24 -21.09 5.89
C PRO A 192 -36.94 -19.89 5.22
N THR A 193 -38.24 -20.01 5.01
CA THR A 193 -39.12 -19.05 4.31
C THR A 193 -39.50 -17.81 5.14
N ALA A 194 -38.64 -17.35 6.05
CA ALA A 194 -38.94 -16.21 6.91
C ALA A 194 -37.75 -15.25 7.02
N GLY A 195 -37.48 -14.53 5.94
CA GLY A 195 -36.78 -13.25 5.96
C GLY A 195 -37.77 -12.13 5.64
N PRO A 196 -37.63 -10.92 6.21
CA PRO A 196 -38.61 -9.84 6.02
C PRO A 196 -38.64 -9.35 4.56
N ALA A 197 -39.83 -8.99 4.09
CA ALA A 197 -40.05 -8.49 2.73
C ALA A 197 -39.43 -7.10 2.52
N PRO A 198 -38.96 -6.77 1.29
CA PRO A 198 -38.40 -5.45 0.98
C PRO A 198 -39.50 -4.37 0.90
N PRO A 199 -39.26 -3.14 1.38
CA PRO A 199 -40.19 -2.03 1.22
C PRO A 199 -40.24 -1.57 -0.24
N THR A 200 -41.45 -1.52 -0.80
CA THR A 200 -41.74 -1.06 -2.16
C THR A 200 -42.18 0.41 -2.13
N ALA A 201 -41.25 1.34 -1.97
CA ALA A 201 -41.36 2.76 -2.38
C ALA A 201 -40.17 3.58 -1.82
N GLY A 202 -39.42 4.26 -2.68
CA GLY A 202 -38.40 5.25 -2.29
C GLY A 202 -39.02 6.58 -1.80
N PRO A 203 -38.24 7.44 -1.11
CA PRO A 203 -37.19 8.18 -1.84
C PRO A 203 -35.83 8.35 -1.11
N ALA A 204 -34.82 8.68 -1.95
CA ALA A 204 -33.43 9.14 -1.70
C ALA A 204 -32.41 8.14 -1.12
N LEU A 205 -31.30 7.98 -1.86
CA LEU A 205 -30.19 7.04 -1.62
C LEU A 205 -29.40 7.29 -0.32
N PRO A 206 -29.09 6.22 0.44
CA PRO A 206 -27.84 6.08 1.17
C PRO A 206 -26.98 4.92 0.61
N THR A 207 -25.68 5.16 0.52
CA THR A 207 -24.62 4.32 -0.03
C THR A 207 -24.26 3.18 0.94
N ALA A 208 -24.86 2.00 0.80
CA ALA A 208 -24.38 0.78 1.45
C ALA A 208 -24.83 -0.48 0.68
N GLY A 209 -23.88 -1.24 0.14
CA GLY A 209 -24.10 -2.60 -0.38
C GLY A 209 -24.12 -3.64 0.75
N PRO A 210 -24.64 -4.86 0.52
CA PRO A 210 -24.79 -5.86 1.57
C PRO A 210 -23.43 -6.45 1.98
N ALA A 211 -23.23 -6.59 3.29
CA ALA A 211 -22.09 -7.28 3.88
C ALA A 211 -22.18 -8.80 3.65
N LEU A 212 -21.10 -9.41 3.16
CA LEU A 212 -20.91 -10.86 3.08
C LEU A 212 -20.49 -11.42 4.44
N PRO A 213 -20.88 -12.65 4.81
CA PRO A 213 -20.49 -13.25 6.09
C PRO A 213 -19.01 -13.68 6.09
N THR A 214 -18.19 -13.05 6.94
CA THR A 214 -16.76 -13.36 7.12
C THR A 214 -16.56 -14.30 8.31
N ALA A 215 -16.86 -15.59 8.14
CA ALA A 215 -16.50 -16.61 9.13
C ALA A 215 -15.54 -17.63 8.50
N GLY A 216 -14.24 -17.44 8.74
CA GLY A 216 -13.21 -18.45 8.48
C GLY A 216 -13.16 -19.50 9.60
N PRO A 217 -12.56 -20.69 9.37
CA PRO A 217 -12.52 -21.76 10.36
C PRO A 217 -11.65 -21.40 11.58
N ALA A 218 -12.17 -21.68 12.78
CA ALA A 218 -11.46 -21.51 14.04
C ALA A 218 -10.33 -22.55 14.21
N LEU A 219 -9.13 -22.09 14.59
CA LEU A 219 -8.02 -22.94 15.00
C LEU A 219 -8.26 -23.49 16.43
N PRO A 220 -7.88 -24.75 16.73
CA PRO A 220 -8.06 -25.33 18.06
C PRO A 220 -7.02 -24.80 19.05
N THR A 221 -7.50 -24.16 20.12
CA THR A 221 -6.70 -23.74 21.27
C THR A 221 -6.65 -24.88 22.30
N ALA A 222 -5.52 -25.58 22.38
CA ALA A 222 -5.19 -26.43 23.52
C ALA A 222 -3.80 -26.03 24.05
N GLY A 223 -3.78 -25.16 25.05
CA GLY A 223 -2.62 -24.98 25.94
C GLY A 223 -2.76 -25.91 27.16
N PRO A 224 -1.66 -26.41 27.75
CA PRO A 224 -1.74 -27.25 28.93
C PRO A 224 -2.10 -26.41 30.16
N ALA A 225 -2.84 -27.04 31.09
CA ALA A 225 -3.13 -26.47 32.39
C ALA A 225 -1.93 -26.65 33.34
N LEU A 226 -1.51 -25.51 33.92
CA LEU A 226 -0.58 -25.30 35.05
C LEU A 226 0.88 -25.76 34.91
#